data_AF-A0A2V7FQ07-F1
#
_entry.id   AF-A0A2V7FQ07-F1
#
_cell.length_a   1.000
_cell.length_b   1.000
_cell.length_c   1.000
_cell.angle_alpha   90.00
_cell.angle_beta   90.00
_cell.angle_gamma   90.00
#
_symmetry.space_group_name_H-M   'P 1'
#
loop_
_entity.id
_entity.type
_entity.pdbx_description
1 polymer ?
#
loop_
_entity_poly.entity_id
_entity_poly.type
_entity_poly.pdbx_seq_one_letter_code
_entity_poly.pdbx_strand_id
1 'polypeptide(L)'
;VHVSCPIEVCEQRDVKGLYKKARRGEIQGFTGVSDPYEPPLAPEVVVRTDRESKEECVARIMEGVEELGYLPRGQVRCEVIVPADLVDELGANGSSLLAVLASREARRGRAGGPVTAEEWEKIEQRLRALGYLQ
;
A
#
# COMPACT_ATOMS: atom_id res chain seq x y z
N VAL A 1 1.11 10.08 -12.28
CA VAL A 1 0.67 10.03 -10.87
C VAL A 1 0.53 11.46 -10.31
N HIS A 2 -0.67 11.85 -9.88
CA HIS A 2 -0.93 13.12 -9.20
C HIS A 2 -1.05 12.92 -7.69
N VAL A 3 -0.19 13.59 -6.93
CA VAL A 3 -0.20 13.58 -5.47
C VAL A 3 -1.04 14.77 -5.00
N SER A 4 -2.33 14.50 -4.75
CA SER A 4 -3.27 15.52 -4.29
C SER A 4 -3.12 15.73 -2.79
N CYS A 5 -2.92 16.98 -2.39
CA CYS A 5 -2.98 17.43 -1.00
C CYS A 5 -3.40 18.90 -0.98
N PRO A 6 -4.34 19.32 -0.12
CA PRO A 6 -4.62 20.73 0.11
C PRO A 6 -3.36 21.48 0.59
N ILE A 7 -3.19 22.71 0.13
CA ILE A 7 -2.01 23.52 0.46
C ILE A 7 -1.91 23.81 1.95
N GLU A 8 -3.04 23.94 2.64
CA GLU A 8 -3.10 24.20 4.07
C GLU A 8 -2.45 23.06 4.87
N VAL A 9 -2.66 21.82 4.43
CA VAL A 9 -2.04 20.63 5.02
C VAL A 9 -0.55 20.58 4.70
N CYS A 10 -0.14 20.95 3.48
CA CYS A 10 1.26 21.05 3.10
C CYS A 10 2.02 22.12 3.92
N GLU A 11 1.40 23.30 4.09
CA GLU A 11 1.93 24.42 4.87
C GLU A 11 1.95 24.12 6.38
N GLN A 12 0.99 23.34 6.90
CA GLN A 12 1.03 22.86 8.28
C GLN A 12 2.20 21.90 8.52
N ARG A 13 2.45 20.97 7.58
CA ARG A 13 3.52 19.97 7.70
C ARG A 13 4.91 20.61 7.58
N ASP A 14 5.05 21.62 6.70
CA ASP A 14 6.26 22.41 6.41
C ASP A 14 7.60 21.73 6.76
N VAL A 15 7.82 20.54 6.22
CA VAL A 15 8.89 19.61 6.62
C VAL A 15 10.28 20.26 6.55
N LYS A 16 10.45 21.21 5.63
CA LYS A 16 11.72 21.89 5.35
C LYS A 16 11.71 23.37 5.74
N GLY A 17 10.63 23.89 6.32
CA GLY A 17 10.51 25.31 6.65
C GLY A 17 10.36 26.23 5.42
N LEU A 18 10.05 25.68 4.24
CA LEU A 18 10.02 26.42 2.98
C LEU A 18 8.78 27.27 2.83
N TYR A 19 7.62 26.78 3.30
CA TYR A 19 6.39 27.57 3.26
C TYR A 19 6.52 28.83 4.12
N LYS A 20 7.08 28.70 5.33
CA LYS A 20 7.37 29.85 6.20
C LYS A 20 8.30 30.87 5.54
N LYS A 21 9.35 30.43 4.84
CA LYS A 21 10.28 31.32 4.11
C LYS A 21 9.59 32.01 2.94
N ALA A 22 8.79 31.28 2.17
CA ALA A 22 8.00 31.83 1.06
C ALA A 22 7.00 32.88 1.53
N ARG A 23 6.28 32.64 2.64
CA ARG A 23 5.36 33.63 3.24
C ARG A 23 6.05 34.90 3.74
N ARG A 24 7.31 34.80 4.16
CA ARG A 24 8.14 35.97 4.52
C ARG A 24 8.74 36.70 3.31
N GLY A 25 8.52 36.21 2.10
CA GLY A 25 9.07 36.81 0.88
C GLY A 25 10.55 36.49 0.63
N GLU A 26 11.15 35.57 1.39
CA GLU A 26 12.55 35.14 1.19
C GLU A 26 12.72 34.25 -0.05
N ILE A 27 11.64 33.61 -0.50
CA ILE A 27 11.61 32.74 -1.69
C ILE A 27 10.54 33.28 -2.64
N GLN A 28 10.97 33.72 -3.82
CA GLN A 28 10.09 34.17 -4.90
C GLN A 28 9.70 32.99 -5.80
N GLY A 29 8.55 33.07 -6.46
CA GLY A 29 8.07 32.03 -7.38
C GLY A 29 7.79 30.69 -6.70
N PHE A 30 7.28 30.71 -5.46
CA PHE A 30 7.01 29.50 -4.71
C PHE A 30 5.60 28.99 -5.05
N THR A 31 5.56 27.81 -5.67
CA THR A 31 4.33 27.16 -6.13
C THR A 31 3.35 26.94 -4.98
N GLY A 32 2.10 27.38 -5.18
CA GLY A 32 1.03 27.42 -4.18
C GLY A 32 0.95 28.70 -3.35
N VAL A 33 2.04 29.49 -3.25
CA VAL A 33 2.05 30.75 -2.47
C VAL A 33 2.08 31.97 -3.39
N SER A 34 3.13 32.10 -4.21
CA SER A 34 3.32 33.23 -5.13
C SER A 34 3.23 32.85 -6.59
N ASP A 35 3.19 31.55 -6.89
CA ASP A 35 3.04 31.00 -8.24
C ASP A 35 1.94 29.92 -8.22
N PRO A 36 1.02 29.84 -9.20
CA PRO A 36 -0.06 28.86 -9.17
C PRO A 36 0.45 27.44 -9.44
N TYR A 37 -0.25 26.44 -8.89
CA TYR A 37 -0.07 25.04 -9.27
C TYR A 37 -1.18 24.65 -10.25
N GLU A 38 -0.82 24.16 -11.42
CA GLU A 38 -1.77 23.61 -12.39
C GLU A 38 -1.88 22.10 -12.20
N PRO A 39 -2.98 21.58 -11.61
CA PRO A 39 -3.14 20.15 -11.44
C PRO A 39 -3.25 19.44 -12.80
N PRO A 40 -2.72 18.20 -12.92
CA PRO A 40 -2.84 17.43 -14.15
C PRO A 40 -4.33 17.21 -14.52
N LEU A 41 -4.67 17.42 -15.79
CA LEU A 41 -6.06 17.26 -16.28
C LEU A 41 -6.53 15.80 -16.30
N ALA A 42 -5.63 14.87 -16.65
CA ALA A 42 -5.93 13.45 -16.79
C ALA A 42 -4.79 12.60 -16.19
N PRO A 43 -4.62 12.58 -14.86
CA PRO A 43 -3.65 11.72 -14.22
C PRO A 43 -4.10 10.25 -14.25
N GLU A 44 -3.18 9.34 -14.54
CA GLU A 44 -3.45 7.90 -14.54
C GLU A 44 -3.73 7.34 -13.14
N VAL A 45 -3.09 7.94 -12.14
CA VAL A 45 -3.27 7.59 -10.72
C VAL A 45 -3.32 8.87 -9.90
N VAL A 46 -4.31 8.99 -9.01
CA VAL A 46 -4.43 10.07 -8.03
C VAL A 46 -4.33 9.48 -6.62
N VAL A 47 -3.43 10.02 -5.81
CA VAL A 47 -3.29 9.65 -4.39
C VAL A 47 -3.59 10.86 -3.51
N ARG A 48 -4.37 10.67 -2.43
CA ARG A 48 -4.79 11.75 -1.52
C ARG A 48 -4.07 11.64 -0.19
N THR A 49 -2.90 12.25 -0.12
CA THR A 49 -1.99 12.13 1.04
C THR A 49 -2.48 12.86 2.31
N ASP A 50 -3.58 13.60 2.21
CA ASP A 50 -4.31 14.18 3.34
C ASP A 50 -5.30 13.19 3.98
N ARG A 51 -5.71 12.13 3.25
CA ARG A 51 -6.74 11.17 3.70
C ARG A 51 -6.25 9.74 3.79
N GLU A 52 -5.24 9.40 3.00
CA GLU A 52 -4.70 8.05 2.88
C GLU A 52 -3.36 7.96 3.60
N SER A 53 -3.09 6.78 4.15
CA SER A 53 -1.78 6.44 4.67
C SER A 53 -0.78 6.31 3.53
N LYS A 54 0.51 6.28 3.89
CA LYS A 54 1.59 6.07 2.92
C LYS A 54 1.43 4.72 2.22
N GLU A 55 1.07 3.69 2.98
CA GLU A 55 0.89 2.32 2.53
C GLU A 55 -0.27 2.22 1.54
N GLU A 56 -1.39 2.89 1.82
CA GLU A 56 -2.55 2.96 0.92
C GLU A 56 -2.21 3.70 -0.38
N CYS A 57 -1.48 4.82 -0.29
CA CYS A 57 -1.02 5.55 -1.47
C CYS A 57 -0.13 4.69 -2.37
N VAL A 58 0.83 3.96 -1.75
CA VAL A 58 1.71 3.04 -2.49
C VAL A 58 0.91 1.92 -3.13
N ALA A 59 -0.04 1.31 -2.40
CA ALA A 59 -0.88 0.25 -2.93
C ALA A 59 -1.65 0.70 -4.19
N ARG A 60 -2.22 1.92 -4.19
CA ARG A 60 -2.90 2.47 -5.37
C ARG A 60 -1.98 2.73 -6.56
N ILE A 61 -0.76 3.21 -6.30
CA ILE A 61 0.22 3.41 -7.36
C ILE A 61 0.58 2.06 -7.98
N MET A 62 0.82 1.05 -7.15
CA MET A 62 1.13 -0.30 -7.64
C MET A 62 -0.01 -0.88 -8.47
N GLU A 63 -1.26 -0.75 -8.00
CA GLU A 63 -2.44 -1.18 -8.75
C GLU A 63 -2.54 -0.50 -10.12
N GLY A 64 -2.37 0.83 -10.18
CA GLY A 64 -2.37 1.55 -11.45
C GLY A 64 -1.26 1.12 -12.41
N VAL A 65 -0.06 0.81 -11.90
CA VAL A 65 1.05 0.29 -12.72
C VAL A 65 0.75 -1.11 -13.27
N GLU A 66 0.11 -1.97 -12.47
CA GLU A 66 -0.36 -3.29 -12.92
C GLU A 66 -1.49 -3.19 -13.95
N GLU A 67 -2.44 -2.27 -13.77
CA GLU A 67 -3.56 -2.04 -14.70
C GLU A 67 -3.08 -1.53 -16.06
N LEU A 68 -2.08 -0.65 -16.06
CA LEU A 68 -1.44 -0.16 -17.28
C LEU A 68 -0.55 -1.22 -17.96
N GLY A 69 -0.36 -2.38 -17.33
CA GLY A 69 0.38 -3.50 -17.91
C GLY A 69 1.90 -3.36 -17.83
N TYR A 70 2.43 -2.40 -17.08
CA TYR A 70 3.88 -2.26 -16.86
C TYR A 70 4.42 -3.31 -15.90
N LEU A 71 3.56 -3.88 -15.05
CA LEU A 71 3.87 -5.00 -14.17
C LEU A 71 2.82 -6.10 -14.33
N PRO A 72 3.22 -7.39 -14.33
CA PRO A 72 2.26 -8.49 -14.32
C PRO A 72 1.53 -8.52 -12.98
N ARG A 73 0.19 -8.65 -13.03
CA ARG A 73 -0.66 -8.69 -11.84
C ARG A 73 -0.19 -9.76 -10.85
N GLY A 74 0.05 -9.35 -9.61
CA GLY A 74 0.35 -10.27 -8.51
C GLY A 74 1.81 -10.72 -8.40
N GLN A 75 2.76 -9.96 -8.97
CA GLN A 75 4.20 -10.16 -8.71
C GLN A 75 4.71 -9.34 -7.51
N VAL A 76 3.83 -8.63 -6.79
CA VAL A 76 4.15 -8.10 -5.47
C VAL A 76 4.30 -9.28 -4.52
N ARG A 77 5.55 -9.59 -4.15
CA ARG A 77 5.84 -10.56 -3.11
C ARG A 77 5.49 -9.94 -1.76
N CYS A 78 4.35 -10.33 -1.21
CA CYS A 78 4.12 -10.17 0.21
C CYS A 78 5.03 -11.18 0.92
N GLU A 79 5.96 -10.72 1.75
CA GLU A 79 6.59 -11.62 2.72
C GLU A 79 5.50 -12.06 3.69
N VAL A 80 5.00 -13.27 3.50
CA VAL A 80 4.08 -13.89 4.43
C VAL A 80 4.92 -14.35 5.63
N ILE A 81 4.76 -13.68 6.75
CA ILE A 81 5.26 -14.18 8.04
C ILE A 81 4.29 -15.25 8.50
N VAL A 82 4.72 -16.51 8.43
CA VAL A 82 3.94 -17.66 8.86
C VAL A 82 4.21 -17.93 10.34
N PRO A 83 3.19 -18.18 11.17
CA PRO A 83 3.36 -18.67 12.53
C PRO A 83 4.18 -19.97 12.58
N ALA A 84 5.11 -20.08 13.53
CA ALA A 84 6.06 -21.21 13.58
C ALA A 84 5.37 -22.56 13.86
N ASP A 85 4.35 -22.55 14.72
CA ASP A 85 3.47 -23.67 15.04
C ASP A 85 2.79 -24.25 13.78
N LEU A 86 2.35 -23.37 12.88
CA LEU A 86 1.70 -23.78 11.64
C LEU A 86 2.68 -24.43 10.66
N VAL A 87 3.95 -24.01 10.65
CA VAL A 87 5.01 -24.61 9.83
C VAL A 87 5.32 -26.04 10.28
N ASP A 88 5.34 -26.27 11.59
CA ASP A 88 5.63 -27.58 12.18
C ASP A 88 4.52 -28.60 11.90
N GLU A 89 3.24 -28.19 11.90
CA GLU A 89 2.09 -29.07 11.67
C GLU A 89 1.89 -29.47 10.19
N LEU A 90 2.20 -28.57 9.25
CA LEU A 90 1.90 -28.77 7.82
C LEU A 90 2.88 -29.70 7.08
N GLY A 91 4.04 -29.97 7.67
CA GLY A 91 5.11 -30.74 7.05
C GLY A 91 5.54 -30.22 5.66
N ALA A 92 6.36 -31.00 4.94
CA ALA A 92 6.88 -30.59 3.63
C ALA A 92 5.77 -30.35 2.57
N ASN A 93 4.66 -31.09 2.67
CA ASN A 93 3.60 -31.11 1.65
C ASN A 93 2.60 -29.96 1.79
N GLY A 94 2.44 -29.39 2.99
CA GLY A 94 1.51 -28.30 3.26
C GLY A 94 2.09 -26.90 3.02
N SER A 95 3.42 -26.78 3.02
CA SER A 95 4.14 -25.50 2.86
C SER A 95 3.78 -24.73 1.57
N SER A 96 3.63 -25.44 0.45
CA SER A 96 3.27 -24.83 -0.85
C SER A 96 1.82 -24.35 -0.87
N LEU A 97 0.90 -25.11 -0.28
CA LEU A 97 -0.51 -24.74 -0.20
C LEU A 97 -0.72 -23.56 0.75
N LEU A 98 -0.04 -23.58 1.89
CA LEU A 98 -0.02 -22.48 2.86
C LEU A 98 0.47 -21.18 2.21
N ALA A 99 1.58 -21.23 1.47
CA ALA A 99 2.09 -20.07 0.75
C ALA A 99 1.07 -19.54 -0.27
N VAL A 100 0.38 -20.43 -1.00
CA VAL A 100 -0.65 -20.05 -1.98
C VAL A 100 -1.88 -19.44 -1.30
N LEU A 101 -2.37 -20.03 -0.21
CA LEU A 101 -3.53 -19.53 0.53
C LEU A 101 -3.23 -18.19 1.22
N ALA A 102 -2.08 -18.07 1.87
CA ALA A 102 -1.65 -16.82 2.47
C ALA A 102 -1.42 -15.71 1.43
N SER A 103 -0.81 -16.04 0.29
CA SER A 103 -0.66 -15.10 -0.84
C SER A 103 -2.00 -14.69 -1.45
N ARG A 104 -3.03 -15.54 -1.36
CA ARG A 104 -4.37 -15.25 -1.88
C ARG A 104 -5.16 -14.36 -0.93
N GLU A 105 -5.08 -14.62 0.38
CA GLU A 105 -5.75 -13.79 1.38
C GLU A 105 -5.03 -12.43 1.54
N ALA A 106 -3.70 -12.38 1.48
CA ALA A 106 -2.96 -11.11 1.41
C ALA A 106 -3.34 -10.23 0.21
N ARG A 107 -3.76 -10.83 -0.92
CA ARG A 107 -4.28 -10.10 -2.08
C ARG A 107 -5.73 -9.64 -1.91
N ARG A 108 -6.49 -10.24 -1.00
CA ARG A 108 -7.88 -9.89 -0.70
C ARG A 108 -7.97 -8.82 0.38
N GLY A 109 -7.05 -8.83 1.34
CA GLY A 109 -6.81 -7.74 2.27
C GLY A 109 -6.35 -6.51 1.49
N ARG A 110 -7.17 -5.47 1.44
CA ARG A 110 -7.02 -4.27 0.59
C ARG A 110 -5.82 -3.37 0.89
N ALA A 111 -4.83 -3.83 1.63
CA ALA A 111 -3.60 -3.10 1.87
C ALA A 111 -2.48 -4.14 1.93
N GLY A 112 -1.37 -3.91 1.23
CA GLY A 112 -0.20 -4.79 1.21
C GLY A 112 0.55 -4.91 2.55
N GLY A 113 -0.18 -5.00 3.66
CA GLY A 113 0.30 -5.35 4.98
C GLY A 113 0.32 -6.86 5.20
N PRO A 114 0.85 -7.30 6.35
CA PRO A 114 0.88 -8.72 6.71
C PRO A 114 -0.54 -9.26 6.89
N VAL A 115 -0.71 -10.56 6.63
CA VAL A 115 -1.96 -11.29 6.85
C VAL A 115 -2.40 -11.12 8.31
N THR A 116 -3.61 -10.63 8.50
CA THR A 116 -4.22 -10.38 9.81
C THR A 116 -4.60 -11.68 10.52
N ALA A 117 -4.85 -11.62 11.83
CA ALA A 117 -5.27 -12.79 12.61
C ALA A 117 -6.58 -13.42 12.08
N GLU A 118 -7.56 -12.61 11.67
CA GLU A 118 -8.82 -13.10 11.08
C GLU A 118 -8.62 -13.79 9.73
N GLU A 119 -7.63 -13.35 8.95
CA GLU A 119 -7.28 -13.98 7.68
C GLU A 119 -6.53 -15.29 7.90
N TRP A 120 -5.68 -15.38 8.93
CA TRP A 120 -5.04 -16.62 9.35
C TRP A 120 -6.04 -17.68 9.78
N GLU A 121 -7.06 -17.32 10.55
CA GLU A 121 -8.12 -18.25 10.94
C GLU A 121 -8.85 -18.85 9.73
N LYS A 122 -9.10 -18.05 8.69
CA LYS A 122 -9.70 -18.54 7.42
C LYS A 122 -8.76 -19.49 6.68
N ILE A 123 -7.46 -19.23 6.69
CA ILE A 123 -6.45 -20.09 6.07
C ILE A 123 -6.40 -21.43 6.82
N GLU A 124 -6.35 -21.43 8.15
CA GLU A 124 -6.35 -22.63 8.98
C GLU A 124 -7.61 -23.47 8.79
N GLN A 125 -8.80 -22.86 8.84
CA GLN A 125 -10.07 -23.55 8.58
C GLN A 125 -10.04 -24.26 7.22
N ARG A 126 -9.42 -23.64 6.21
CA ARG A 126 -9.31 -24.20 4.87
C ARG A 126 -8.30 -25.34 4.79
N LEU A 127 -7.20 -25.24 5.52
CA LEU A 127 -6.21 -26.32 5.62
C LEU A 127 -6.77 -27.54 6.37
N ARG A 128 -7.53 -27.32 7.46
CA ARG A 128 -8.29 -28.38 8.16
C ARG A 128 -9.30 -29.05 7.24
N ALA A 129 -10.08 -28.26 6.49
CA ALA A 129 -11.04 -28.80 5.51
C ALA A 129 -10.39 -29.62 4.39
N LEU A 130 -9.12 -29.36 4.08
CA LEU A 130 -8.33 -30.11 3.10
C LEU A 130 -7.53 -31.27 3.72
N GLY A 131 -7.62 -31.47 5.05
CA GLY A 131 -6.96 -32.56 5.77
C GLY A 131 -5.47 -32.35 6.06
N TYR A 132 -4.98 -31.11 5.94
CA TYR A 132 -3.57 -30.77 6.16
C TYR A 132 -3.24 -30.39 7.61
N LEU A 133 -4.24 -30.07 8.41
CA LEU A 133 -4.12 -29.78 9.85
C LEU A 133 -5.08 -30.72 10.59
N GLN A 134 -4.62 -31.30 11.71
CA GLN A 134 -5.40 -32.20 12.58
C GLN A 134 -6.19 -31.37 13.61
#